data_AF-A0A534YJZ3-F1
#
_entry.id   AF-A0A534YJZ3-F1
#
_cell.length_a   1.000
_cell.length_b   1.000
_cell.length_c   1.000
_cell.angle_alpha   90.00
_cell.angle_beta   90.00
_cell.angle_gamma   90.00
#
_symmetry.space_group_name_H-M   'P 1'
#
loop_
_entity.id
_entity.type
_entity.pdbx_description
1 polymer ?
#
loop_
_entity_poly.entity_id
_entity_poly.type
_entity_poly.pdbx_seq_one_letter_code
_entity_poly.pdbx_strand_id
1 'polypeptide(L)'
;MNARKIAVLSAGLIAASACGSGQTAAKASAVSLVSGNGQTAKAGAPLPASLVVKVTDSSGAPIAGFPIAWSSTSGAVGAPVSQTASDGTASATATLGPAPGTQSFVATAAGLTGSPVTFTATAATALSCPAAPSCAPPVVVASPTPACGILNPCPTSRPVTCAKPVIPGPAVVAHHAVHPVNDPVSIDVPAGTASLTIVEQAISAPDSITINGTITIPNVAVPDKLRDPLGTLIYDDNPPSPPPADPSGELVFFASSSPVTSAFTIPNTTPMLQRTAQGLSPGIWQFRVNDFAFECLGASNCAGGSNASRYDVTVLLKPSASAASGSLDVAFYLVGPALLARDAPSDPGVKRMIATLAGIYASAGICLRNVTFYDVPSWAETAFGVMNADDASPCGDLDQMFRLSVPGNKLDFFLVGSLVATSQGGATVVGIDGTIPGPSGFGGTIHSGAAVNAADLPSVAGCTGPLDVVHCGPDRVAYIGAHEGGHWLGLYHTTELAGEDFDPLADTAKCPCETCAPVTQRANCNNSDPSLTTPMDGASCTASTACGGGDDLMFWVLGAESLGTLSCEQSAVMRANPAVQ
;
A
#
# COMPACT_ATOMS: atom_id res chain seq x y z
N MET A 1 3.14 -11.72 -13.44
CA MET A 1 1.84 -11.56 -14.14
C MET A 1 2.05 -11.66 -15.64
N ASN A 2 1.64 -12.74 -16.31
CA ASN A 2 1.60 -12.77 -17.78
C ASN A 2 0.81 -14.00 -18.25
N ALA A 3 -0.37 -13.78 -18.84
CA ALA A 3 -1.04 -14.79 -19.66
C ALA A 3 -1.90 -14.10 -20.73
N ARG A 4 -1.29 -13.89 -21.88
CA ARG A 4 -1.96 -13.56 -23.14
C ARG A 4 -3.03 -14.61 -23.43
N LYS A 5 -4.30 -14.19 -23.56
CA LYS A 5 -5.34 -15.07 -24.14
C LYS A 5 -5.27 -15.00 -25.66
N ILE A 6 -4.83 -16.13 -26.22
CA ILE A 6 -4.91 -16.50 -27.64
C ILE A 6 -6.38 -16.66 -28.02
N ALA A 7 -6.80 -15.95 -29.08
CA ALA A 7 -8.12 -16.08 -29.67
C ALA A 7 -8.26 -17.46 -30.38
N VAL A 8 -9.34 -18.17 -30.08
CA VAL A 8 -9.70 -19.44 -30.73
C VAL A 8 -10.32 -19.14 -32.10
N LEU A 9 -9.62 -19.51 -33.18
CA LEU A 9 -10.20 -19.58 -34.53
C LEU A 9 -11.20 -20.74 -34.59
N SER A 10 -12.46 -20.42 -34.85
CA SER A 10 -13.48 -21.38 -35.29
C SER A 10 -13.72 -21.18 -36.78
N ALA A 11 -13.29 -22.13 -37.60
CA ALA A 11 -13.59 -22.16 -39.04
C ALA A 11 -15.03 -22.65 -39.25
N GLY A 12 -15.91 -21.75 -39.70
CA GLY A 12 -17.25 -22.06 -40.17
C GLY A 12 -17.42 -21.59 -41.61
N LEU A 13 -17.46 -22.55 -42.54
CA LEU A 13 -17.65 -22.33 -43.98
C LEU A 13 -19.17 -22.32 -44.29
N ILE A 14 -19.77 -21.16 -44.62
CA ILE A 14 -21.08 -21.13 -45.29
C ILE A 14 -21.15 -20.00 -46.35
N ALA A 15 -21.35 -20.46 -47.59
CA ALA A 15 -21.95 -19.86 -48.78
C ALA A 15 -21.95 -18.33 -48.98
N ALA A 16 -21.30 -17.93 -50.08
CA ALA A 16 -21.58 -16.67 -50.77
C ALA A 16 -23.03 -16.66 -51.29
N SER A 17 -23.80 -15.65 -50.87
CA SER A 17 -24.98 -15.17 -51.58
C SER A 17 -24.86 -13.67 -51.67
N ALA A 18 -24.48 -13.20 -52.86
CA ALA A 18 -24.51 -11.79 -53.20
C ALA A 18 -25.98 -11.34 -53.24
N CYS A 19 -26.33 -10.40 -52.37
CA CYS A 19 -27.48 -9.53 -52.57
C CYS A 19 -27.01 -8.10 -52.34
N GLY A 20 -26.84 -7.36 -53.44
CA GLY A 20 -26.64 -5.92 -53.40
C GLY A 20 -27.89 -5.27 -52.81
N SER A 21 -27.74 -4.67 -51.64
CA SER A 21 -28.62 -3.65 -51.11
C SER A 21 -27.71 -2.51 -50.70
N GLY A 22 -27.90 -1.32 -51.27
CA GLY A 22 -27.10 -0.15 -50.91
C GLY A 22 -27.25 0.14 -49.42
N GLN A 23 -26.28 -0.31 -48.61
CA GLN A 23 -26.10 0.22 -47.27
C GLN A 23 -25.61 1.66 -47.46
N THR A 24 -26.53 2.61 -47.31
CA THR A 24 -26.15 3.99 -47.02
C THR A 24 -25.22 3.93 -45.83
N ALA A 25 -23.96 4.35 -45.99
CA ALA A 25 -23.01 4.42 -44.89
C ALA A 25 -23.70 5.11 -43.70
N ALA A 26 -23.77 4.43 -42.56
CA ALA A 26 -24.41 4.96 -41.36
C ALA A 26 -23.78 6.32 -41.04
N LYS A 27 -24.61 7.37 -41.03
CA LYS A 27 -24.14 8.75 -40.85
C LYS A 27 -24.05 9.04 -39.36
N ALA A 28 -22.86 9.42 -38.89
CA ALA A 28 -22.67 9.91 -37.53
C ALA A 28 -23.64 11.07 -37.23
N SER A 29 -24.29 11.00 -36.06
CA SER A 29 -25.34 11.95 -35.65
C SER A 29 -25.06 12.58 -34.29
N ALA A 30 -24.46 11.84 -33.36
CA ALA A 30 -24.25 12.29 -31.99
C ALA A 30 -22.91 11.82 -31.42
N VAL A 31 -22.37 12.62 -30.49
CA VAL A 31 -21.23 12.27 -29.65
C VAL A 31 -21.62 12.41 -28.17
N SER A 32 -21.17 11.49 -27.33
CA SER A 32 -21.41 11.52 -25.88
C SER A 32 -20.15 11.19 -25.10
N LEU A 33 -20.05 11.72 -23.89
CA LEU A 33 -19.02 11.35 -22.91
C LEU A 33 -19.25 9.89 -22.46
N VAL A 34 -18.16 9.10 -22.37
CA VAL A 34 -18.20 7.72 -21.86
C VAL A 34 -17.50 7.63 -20.52
N SER A 35 -16.26 8.09 -20.42
CA SER A 35 -15.45 7.99 -19.19
C SER A 35 -14.28 8.98 -19.19
N GLY A 36 -13.58 9.10 -18.05
CA GLY A 36 -12.40 9.96 -17.88
C GLY A 36 -12.70 11.40 -17.45
N ASN A 37 -13.94 11.73 -17.06
CA ASN A 37 -14.28 13.05 -16.54
C ASN A 37 -14.06 13.15 -15.02
N GLY A 38 -13.76 14.33 -14.51
CA GLY A 38 -13.68 14.62 -13.07
C GLY A 38 -12.43 14.05 -12.39
N GLN A 39 -11.38 13.76 -13.16
CA GLN A 39 -10.14 13.17 -12.64
C GLN A 39 -9.35 14.17 -11.81
N THR A 40 -8.54 13.68 -10.87
CA THR A 40 -7.59 14.50 -10.11
C THR A 40 -6.22 13.86 -10.20
N ALA A 41 -5.18 14.66 -10.42
CA ALA A 41 -3.79 14.23 -10.38
C ALA A 41 -2.88 15.41 -10.01
N LYS A 42 -1.62 15.13 -9.71
CA LYS A 42 -0.61 16.17 -9.44
C LYS A 42 -0.52 17.15 -10.60
N ALA A 43 -0.33 18.43 -10.30
CA ALA A 43 -0.06 19.43 -11.35
C ALA A 43 1.15 18.99 -12.20
N GLY A 44 1.00 18.98 -13.53
CA GLY A 44 2.03 18.48 -14.45
C GLY A 44 1.97 16.97 -14.75
N ALA A 45 1.17 16.18 -14.04
CA ALA A 45 1.12 14.72 -14.21
C ALA A 45 0.11 14.26 -15.28
N PRO A 46 0.30 13.07 -15.89
CA PRO A 46 -0.73 12.45 -16.73
C PRO A 46 -2.01 12.17 -15.92
N LEU A 47 -3.16 12.20 -16.59
CA LEU A 47 -4.43 11.77 -16.01
C LEU A 47 -4.44 10.24 -15.83
N PRO A 48 -4.97 9.72 -14.69
CA PRO A 48 -5.01 8.28 -14.41
C PRO A 48 -5.75 7.45 -15.46
N ALA A 49 -6.83 7.99 -16.01
CA ALA A 49 -7.65 7.37 -17.06
C ALA A 49 -7.65 8.21 -18.33
N SER A 50 -7.76 7.53 -19.47
CA SER A 50 -7.97 8.21 -20.76
C SER A 50 -9.35 8.88 -20.81
N LEU A 51 -9.44 10.01 -21.51
CA LEU A 51 -10.70 10.65 -21.84
C LEU A 51 -11.37 9.86 -22.96
N VAL A 52 -12.64 9.45 -22.79
CA VAL A 52 -13.33 8.61 -23.77
C VAL A 52 -14.66 9.20 -24.17
N VAL A 53 -14.90 9.27 -25.48
CA VAL A 53 -16.19 9.63 -26.09
C VAL A 53 -16.70 8.50 -26.98
N LYS A 54 -18.00 8.48 -27.24
CA LYS A 54 -18.64 7.55 -28.19
C LYS A 54 -19.41 8.30 -29.25
N VAL A 55 -19.23 7.90 -30.51
CA VAL A 55 -19.99 8.40 -31.66
C VAL A 55 -21.01 7.37 -32.10
N THR A 56 -22.24 7.84 -32.32
CA THR A 56 -23.35 7.01 -32.79
C THR A 56 -24.09 7.66 -33.96
N ASP A 57 -24.80 6.85 -34.74
CA ASP A 57 -25.78 7.32 -35.71
C ASP A 57 -27.13 7.68 -35.06
N SER A 58 -28.11 8.08 -35.87
CA SER A 58 -29.44 8.45 -35.39
C SER A 58 -30.25 7.29 -34.79
N SER A 59 -29.84 6.03 -35.01
CA SER A 59 -30.44 4.84 -34.42
C SER A 59 -29.76 4.40 -33.11
N GLY A 60 -28.66 5.05 -32.73
CA GLY A 60 -27.82 4.68 -31.58
C GLY A 60 -26.77 3.63 -31.91
N ALA A 61 -26.60 3.23 -33.18
CA ALA A 61 -25.57 2.29 -33.58
C ALA A 61 -24.18 2.98 -33.58
N PRO A 62 -23.12 2.28 -33.17
CA PRO A 62 -21.78 2.85 -33.11
C PRO A 62 -21.22 3.16 -34.50
N ILE A 63 -20.49 4.28 -34.64
CA ILE A 63 -19.78 4.65 -35.87
C ILE A 63 -18.28 4.51 -35.69
N ALA A 64 -17.65 3.70 -36.54
CA ALA A 64 -16.20 3.54 -36.62
C ALA A 64 -15.54 4.53 -37.60
N GLY A 65 -14.27 4.85 -37.37
CA GLY A 65 -13.44 5.68 -38.24
C GLY A 65 -13.75 7.19 -38.18
N PHE A 66 -14.62 7.65 -37.29
CA PHE A 66 -14.95 9.07 -37.17
C PHE A 66 -13.83 9.82 -36.44
N PRO A 67 -13.30 10.93 -37.00
CA PRO A 67 -12.21 11.68 -36.38
C PRO A 67 -12.72 12.53 -35.20
N ILE A 68 -12.04 12.44 -34.07
CA ILE A 68 -12.22 13.26 -32.88
C ILE A 68 -10.97 14.12 -32.67
N ALA A 69 -11.15 15.44 -32.63
CA ALA A 69 -10.08 16.38 -32.33
C ALA A 69 -10.06 16.71 -30.83
N TRP A 70 -8.90 16.56 -30.20
CA TRP A 70 -8.67 16.76 -28.77
C TRP A 70 -7.88 18.05 -28.54
N SER A 71 -8.25 18.80 -27.51
CA SER A 71 -7.54 20.01 -27.11
C SER A 71 -7.59 20.23 -25.59
N SER A 72 -6.68 21.05 -25.06
CA SER A 72 -6.62 21.47 -23.66
C SER A 72 -6.31 22.96 -23.57
N THR A 73 -6.75 23.61 -22.49
CA THR A 73 -6.46 25.03 -22.22
C THR A 73 -5.21 25.23 -21.34
N SER A 74 -4.89 24.26 -20.48
CA SER A 74 -3.84 24.41 -19.46
C SER A 74 -2.85 23.26 -19.42
N GLY A 75 -3.22 22.10 -19.97
CA GLY A 75 -2.40 20.90 -20.05
C GLY A 75 -2.08 20.49 -21.48
N ALA A 76 -1.78 19.21 -21.68
CA ALA A 76 -1.48 18.62 -22.97
C ALA A 76 -2.39 17.42 -23.25
N VAL A 77 -2.64 17.13 -24.53
CA VAL A 77 -3.26 15.88 -24.99
C VAL A 77 -2.21 15.07 -25.74
N GLY A 78 -2.14 13.76 -25.50
CA GLY A 78 -1.09 12.91 -26.07
C GLY A 78 -1.18 12.82 -27.59
N ALA A 79 -2.39 12.63 -28.11
CA ALA A 79 -2.67 12.68 -29.55
C ALA A 79 -3.79 13.71 -29.81
N PRO A 80 -3.55 14.76 -30.61
CA PRO A 80 -4.54 15.79 -30.88
C PRO A 80 -5.70 15.31 -31.76
N VAL A 81 -5.58 14.15 -32.41
CA VAL A 81 -6.67 13.52 -33.17
C VAL A 81 -6.64 12.01 -32.94
N SER A 82 -7.80 11.41 -32.69
CA SER A 82 -7.99 9.95 -32.74
C SER A 82 -9.24 9.59 -33.55
N GLN A 83 -9.34 8.33 -34.00
CA GLN A 83 -10.51 7.83 -34.73
C GLN A 83 -11.33 6.89 -33.86
N THR A 84 -12.63 6.85 -34.07
CA THR A 84 -13.49 5.90 -33.36
C THR A 84 -13.22 4.46 -33.78
N ALA A 85 -13.15 3.54 -32.82
CA ALA A 85 -13.01 2.11 -33.03
C ALA A 85 -14.34 1.47 -33.51
N SER A 86 -14.35 0.15 -33.72
CA SER A 86 -15.53 -0.59 -34.18
C SER A 86 -16.74 -0.50 -33.24
N ASP A 87 -16.51 -0.25 -31.95
CA ASP A 87 -17.55 -0.04 -30.93
C ASP A 87 -18.01 1.44 -30.82
N GLY A 88 -17.47 2.30 -31.69
CA GLY A 88 -17.79 3.72 -31.78
C GLY A 88 -17.05 4.60 -30.78
N THR A 89 -16.13 4.05 -29.99
CA THR A 89 -15.38 4.83 -28.97
C THR A 89 -14.09 5.40 -29.52
N ALA A 90 -13.72 6.60 -29.06
CA ALA A 90 -12.41 7.19 -29.28
C ALA A 90 -11.86 7.69 -27.95
N SER A 91 -10.55 7.56 -27.76
CA SER A 91 -9.86 7.97 -26.54
C SER A 91 -8.67 8.90 -26.80
N ALA A 92 -8.28 9.63 -25.77
CA ALA A 92 -7.02 10.35 -25.70
C ALA A 92 -6.45 10.33 -24.28
N THR A 93 -5.12 10.17 -24.17
CA THR A 93 -4.38 10.46 -22.95
C THR A 93 -4.21 11.97 -22.81
N ALA A 94 -4.14 12.45 -21.57
CA ALA A 94 -3.98 13.86 -21.27
C ALA A 94 -3.07 14.06 -20.07
N THR A 95 -2.40 15.21 -20.02
CA THR A 95 -1.50 15.64 -18.94
C THR A 95 -1.97 16.98 -18.41
N LEU A 96 -2.06 17.11 -17.09
CA LEU A 96 -2.42 18.36 -16.43
C LEU A 96 -1.31 19.39 -16.59
N GLY A 97 -1.69 20.66 -16.71
CA GLY A 97 -0.79 21.80 -16.59
C GLY A 97 -0.17 21.93 -15.20
N PRO A 98 0.89 22.74 -15.07
CA PRO A 98 1.62 22.92 -13.81
C PRO A 98 0.87 23.81 -12.80
N ALA A 99 -0.20 24.51 -13.22
CA ALA A 99 -1.00 25.33 -12.32
C ALA A 99 -2.08 24.48 -11.63
N PRO A 100 -2.17 24.49 -10.29
CA PRO A 100 -3.23 23.80 -9.57
C PRO A 100 -4.60 24.42 -9.87
N GLY A 101 -5.65 23.64 -9.69
CA GLY A 101 -7.04 23.99 -9.95
C GLY A 101 -7.67 23.17 -11.09
N THR A 102 -8.95 23.46 -11.37
CA THR A 102 -9.68 22.80 -12.46
C THR A 102 -9.14 23.21 -13.82
N GLN A 103 -8.89 22.22 -14.65
CA GLN A 103 -8.44 22.32 -16.02
C GLN A 103 -9.42 21.62 -16.95
N SER A 104 -9.50 22.08 -18.19
CA SER A 104 -10.47 21.61 -19.17
C SER A 104 -9.79 20.95 -20.38
N PHE A 105 -10.37 19.83 -20.81
CA PHE A 105 -10.03 19.13 -22.05
C PHE A 105 -11.28 19.00 -22.90
N VAL A 106 -11.12 19.09 -24.22
CA VAL A 106 -12.26 19.21 -25.14
C VAL A 106 -12.12 18.21 -26.28
N ALA A 107 -13.16 17.41 -26.49
CA ALA A 107 -13.30 16.52 -27.64
C ALA A 107 -14.29 17.11 -28.65
N THR A 108 -13.80 17.42 -29.84
CA THR A 108 -14.56 18.00 -30.93
C THR A 108 -14.83 16.96 -32.01
N ALA A 109 -16.11 16.68 -32.25
CA ALA A 109 -16.64 15.81 -33.28
C ALA A 109 -17.48 16.67 -34.23
N ALA A 110 -16.82 17.23 -35.26
CA ALA A 110 -17.42 18.30 -36.07
C ALA A 110 -18.77 17.89 -36.68
N GLY A 111 -19.78 18.74 -36.49
CA GLY A 111 -21.12 18.55 -37.05
C GLY A 111 -22.00 17.53 -36.33
N LEU A 112 -21.56 16.97 -35.20
CA LEU A 112 -22.37 16.04 -34.40
C LEU A 112 -23.11 16.75 -33.26
N THR A 113 -24.30 16.26 -32.95
CA THR A 113 -25.05 16.68 -31.75
C THR A 113 -24.27 16.28 -30.50
N GLY A 114 -24.15 17.18 -29.52
CA GLY A 114 -23.37 16.95 -28.30
C GLY A 114 -21.89 17.33 -28.40
N SER A 115 -21.43 17.80 -29.57
CA SER A 115 -20.08 18.36 -29.72
C SER A 115 -20.05 19.87 -29.46
N PRO A 116 -19.02 20.40 -28.77
CA PRO A 116 -17.91 19.68 -28.15
C PRO A 116 -18.28 19.02 -26.82
N VAL A 117 -17.65 17.87 -26.53
CA VAL A 117 -17.71 17.25 -25.19
C VAL A 117 -16.59 17.83 -24.35
N THR A 118 -16.94 18.36 -23.18
CA THR A 118 -15.98 18.96 -22.24
C THR A 118 -15.70 18.00 -21.09
N PHE A 119 -14.43 17.78 -20.81
CA PHE A 119 -13.93 17.07 -19.64
C PHE A 119 -13.28 18.08 -18.69
N THR A 120 -13.55 17.94 -17.41
CA THR A 120 -12.86 18.66 -16.34
C THR A 120 -11.93 17.70 -15.61
N ALA A 121 -10.74 18.14 -15.29
CA ALA A 121 -9.85 17.46 -14.35
C ALA A 121 -9.21 18.48 -13.40
N THR A 122 -8.80 18.08 -12.21
CA THR A 122 -8.22 18.97 -11.21
C THR A 122 -6.73 18.69 -11.09
N ALA A 123 -5.91 19.71 -11.37
CA ALA A 123 -4.52 19.72 -10.95
C ALA A 123 -4.47 20.01 -9.45
N ALA A 124 -4.04 19.03 -8.68
CA ALA A 124 -4.02 19.18 -7.25
C ALA A 124 -2.94 20.16 -6.80
N THR A 125 -3.24 20.88 -5.71
CA THR A 125 -2.23 21.58 -4.94
C THR A 125 -1.34 20.55 -4.24
N ALA A 126 -0.02 20.76 -4.28
CA ALA A 126 0.89 19.96 -3.46
C ALA A 126 0.47 20.07 -1.98
N LEU A 127 0.49 18.95 -1.26
CA LEU A 127 0.28 18.97 0.18
C LEU A 127 1.37 19.82 0.82
N SER A 128 0.97 20.75 1.69
CA SER A 128 1.93 21.51 2.48
C SER A 128 2.51 20.61 3.58
N CYS A 129 3.82 20.39 3.57
CA CYS A 129 4.50 19.75 4.69
C CYS A 129 4.32 20.60 5.96
N PRO A 130 3.71 20.07 7.02
CA PRO A 130 3.82 20.72 8.33
C PRO A 130 5.29 20.77 8.75
N ALA A 131 5.67 21.82 9.47
CA ALA A 131 6.98 21.84 10.12
C ALA A 131 7.06 20.69 11.14
N ALA A 132 8.22 20.04 11.21
CA ALA A 132 8.46 19.01 12.21
C ALA A 132 8.18 19.56 13.63
N PRO A 133 7.40 18.84 14.46
CA PRO A 133 7.08 19.27 15.81
C PRO A 133 8.33 19.25 16.69
N SER A 134 8.32 20.10 17.73
CA SER A 134 9.27 19.98 18.82
C SER A 134 8.80 18.85 19.76
N CYS A 135 9.34 17.65 19.55
CA CYS A 135 9.03 16.49 20.38
C CYS A 135 9.81 16.53 21.70
N ALA A 136 9.14 16.23 22.80
CA ALA A 136 9.83 15.86 24.03
C ALA A 136 10.53 14.50 23.84
N PRO A 137 11.65 14.22 24.55
CA PRO A 137 12.21 12.88 24.57
C PRO A 137 11.17 11.85 25.05
N PRO A 138 11.07 10.68 24.41
CA PRO A 138 10.12 9.67 24.80
C PRO A 138 10.42 9.11 26.19
N VAL A 139 9.39 8.69 26.90
CA VAL A 139 9.50 7.99 28.17
C VAL A 139 9.85 6.54 27.89
N VAL A 140 11.07 6.13 28.25
CA VAL A 140 11.57 4.76 28.05
C VAL A 140 11.43 3.96 29.34
N VAL A 141 10.71 2.85 29.28
CA VAL A 141 10.43 1.99 30.44
C VAL A 141 10.62 0.51 30.13
N ALA A 142 10.95 -0.25 31.16
CA ALA A 142 10.94 -1.70 31.12
C ALA A 142 9.60 -2.22 31.67
N SER A 143 9.00 -3.19 30.99
CA SER A 143 7.86 -3.93 31.53
C SER A 143 8.31 -4.78 32.73
N PRO A 144 7.53 -4.83 33.82
CA PRO A 144 7.83 -5.68 34.97
C PRO A 144 7.55 -7.17 34.71
N THR A 145 6.83 -7.50 33.63
CA THR A 145 6.45 -8.87 33.28
C THR A 145 6.84 -9.20 31.84
N PRO A 146 7.23 -10.45 31.56
CA PRO A 146 7.46 -10.90 30.19
C PRO A 146 6.21 -10.79 29.31
N ALA A 147 6.40 -10.62 28.00
CA ALA A 147 5.34 -10.55 27.02
C ALA A 147 5.12 -11.89 26.30
N CYS A 148 3.85 -12.28 26.16
CA CYS A 148 3.44 -13.48 25.43
C CYS A 148 2.00 -13.35 24.91
N GLY A 149 1.68 -12.17 24.39
CA GLY A 149 0.40 -11.87 23.77
C GLY A 149 -0.68 -11.58 24.79
N ILE A 150 -1.85 -12.17 24.55
CA ILE A 150 -3.00 -12.13 25.46
C ILE A 150 -2.85 -13.05 26.69
N LEU A 151 -1.84 -13.92 26.70
CA LEU A 151 -1.63 -14.84 27.81
C LEU A 151 -0.93 -14.11 28.95
N ASN A 152 -1.54 -14.10 30.13
CA ASN A 152 -0.90 -13.60 31.35
C ASN A 152 -1.39 -14.44 32.54
N PRO A 153 -0.52 -15.20 33.23
CA PRO A 153 0.94 -15.27 33.07
C PRO A 153 1.39 -16.02 31.81
N CYS A 154 2.66 -15.82 31.43
CA CYS A 154 3.24 -16.50 30.28
C CYS A 154 3.43 -18.01 30.48
N PRO A 155 3.25 -18.81 29.41
CA PRO A 155 3.51 -20.24 29.48
C PRO A 155 5.01 -20.51 29.66
N THR A 156 5.32 -21.56 30.42
CA THR A 156 6.70 -21.98 30.72
C THR A 156 7.36 -22.75 29.58
N SER A 157 6.61 -23.10 28.52
CA SER A 157 7.10 -23.83 27.34
C SER A 157 6.40 -23.36 26.07
N ARG A 158 7.04 -23.54 24.91
CA ARG A 158 6.45 -23.23 23.60
C ARG A 158 5.12 -23.98 23.42
N PRO A 159 4.01 -23.28 23.08
CA PRO A 159 2.76 -23.95 22.72
C PRO A 159 2.99 -24.92 21.55
N VAL A 160 2.49 -26.15 21.68
CA VAL A 160 2.65 -27.20 20.66
C VAL A 160 1.69 -27.05 19.48
N THR A 161 0.60 -26.29 19.66
CA THR A 161 -0.40 -26.04 18.62
C THR A 161 -0.22 -24.64 18.05
N CYS A 162 -0.17 -24.57 16.71
CA CYS A 162 -0.32 -23.30 16.01
C CYS A 162 -1.63 -22.64 16.42
N ALA A 163 -1.59 -21.32 16.65
CA ALA A 163 -2.78 -20.55 16.91
C ALA A 163 -2.78 -19.25 16.10
N LYS A 164 -3.97 -18.86 15.67
CA LYS A 164 -4.26 -17.70 14.82
C LYS A 164 -5.35 -16.90 15.54
N PRO A 165 -5.01 -16.26 16.66
CA PRO A 165 -6.03 -15.73 17.56
C PRO A 165 -6.71 -14.53 16.89
N VAL A 166 -8.04 -14.54 16.90
CA VAL A 166 -8.83 -13.33 16.68
C VAL A 166 -8.81 -12.55 17.98
N ILE A 167 -8.16 -11.39 17.95
CA ILE A 167 -8.00 -10.52 19.10
C ILE A 167 -9.13 -9.49 19.10
N PRO A 168 -9.90 -9.34 20.20
CA PRO A 168 -10.90 -8.30 20.29
C PRO A 168 -10.29 -6.92 20.04
N GLY A 169 -10.95 -6.11 19.21
CA GLY A 169 -10.51 -4.74 18.92
C GLY A 169 -10.62 -3.80 20.12
N PRO A 170 -10.12 -2.57 19.99
CA PRO A 170 -10.27 -1.54 21.02
C PRO A 170 -11.76 -1.29 21.34
N ALA A 171 -12.05 -0.80 22.55
CA ALA A 171 -13.43 -0.69 23.05
C ALA A 171 -14.29 0.39 22.36
N VAL A 172 -13.68 1.33 21.62
CA VAL A 172 -14.37 2.43 20.94
C VAL A 172 -14.07 2.34 19.45
N VAL A 173 -15.07 1.86 18.70
CA VAL A 173 -15.00 1.58 17.27
C VAL A 173 -16.31 1.96 16.60
N ALA A 174 -16.26 2.30 15.32
CA ALA A 174 -17.46 2.66 14.58
C ALA A 174 -18.31 1.43 14.20
N HIS A 175 -17.67 0.26 14.14
CA HIS A 175 -18.31 -1.01 13.88
C HIS A 175 -17.47 -2.16 14.42
N HIS A 176 -18.13 -3.19 14.96
CA HIS A 176 -17.51 -4.44 15.39
C HIS A 176 -18.54 -5.56 15.33
N ALA A 177 -18.38 -6.49 14.38
CA ALA A 177 -19.24 -7.65 14.25
C ALA A 177 -18.60 -8.75 13.40
N VAL A 178 -19.11 -9.98 13.53
CA VAL A 178 -18.74 -11.10 12.68
C VAL A 178 -19.58 -11.13 11.42
N HIS A 179 -18.93 -11.15 10.27
CA HIS A 179 -19.57 -11.12 8.96
C HIS A 179 -19.16 -12.32 8.08
N PRO A 180 -20.09 -12.90 7.29
CA PRO A 180 -19.72 -13.66 6.10
C PRO A 180 -19.01 -12.80 5.05
N VAL A 181 -18.24 -13.44 4.18
CA VAL A 181 -17.91 -12.84 2.87
C VAL A 181 -19.18 -12.50 2.08
N ASN A 182 -19.09 -11.42 1.31
CA ASN A 182 -20.16 -10.75 0.57
C ASN A 182 -21.25 -10.09 1.45
N ASP A 183 -21.10 -10.04 2.77
CA ASP A 183 -22.04 -9.29 3.63
C ASP A 183 -21.81 -7.78 3.50
N PRO A 184 -22.86 -6.96 3.28
CA PRO A 184 -22.70 -5.52 3.25
C PRO A 184 -22.51 -4.95 4.66
N VAL A 185 -21.53 -4.06 4.81
CA VAL A 185 -21.26 -3.31 6.04
C VAL A 185 -21.53 -1.83 5.77
N SER A 186 -22.19 -1.15 6.71
CA SER A 186 -22.46 0.30 6.66
C SER A 186 -21.89 0.98 7.89
N ILE A 187 -21.12 2.05 7.68
CA ILE A 187 -20.41 2.78 8.73
C ILE A 187 -20.88 4.23 8.71
N ASP A 188 -21.35 4.73 9.85
CA ASP A 188 -21.60 6.17 10.01
C ASP A 188 -20.27 6.88 10.30
N VAL A 189 -19.82 7.71 9.37
CA VAL A 189 -18.59 8.49 9.49
C VAL A 189 -18.94 9.90 9.94
N PRO A 190 -18.55 10.31 11.16
CA PRO A 190 -18.82 11.67 11.65
C PRO A 190 -18.08 12.74 10.84
N ALA A 191 -18.61 13.97 10.90
CA ALA A 191 -17.90 15.13 10.38
C ALA A 191 -16.57 15.33 11.10
N GLY A 192 -15.53 15.63 10.34
CA GLY A 192 -14.19 15.79 10.88
C GLY A 192 -13.52 14.46 11.23
N THR A 193 -13.84 13.35 10.57
CA THR A 193 -13.00 12.14 10.61
C THR A 193 -11.84 12.29 9.62
N ALA A 194 -10.59 12.07 10.05
CA ALA A 194 -9.41 12.18 9.19
C ALA A 194 -9.14 10.92 8.38
N SER A 195 -9.30 9.75 8.99
CA SER A 195 -9.03 8.46 8.37
C SER A 195 -9.99 7.38 8.86
N LEU A 196 -10.06 6.33 8.05
CA LEU A 196 -10.86 5.14 8.28
C LEU A 196 -9.95 3.93 8.08
N THR A 197 -9.97 3.01 9.04
CA THR A 197 -9.25 1.73 8.96
C THR A 197 -10.24 0.59 9.17
N ILE A 198 -10.28 -0.36 8.24
CA ILE A 198 -11.04 -1.60 8.34
C ILE A 198 -10.04 -2.70 8.69
N VAL A 199 -10.24 -3.37 9.82
CA VAL A 199 -9.44 -4.53 10.24
C VAL A 199 -10.32 -5.76 10.14
N GLU A 200 -9.86 -6.77 9.40
CA GLU A 200 -10.57 -8.02 9.18
C GLU A 200 -9.73 -9.18 9.73
N GLN A 201 -10.27 -9.88 10.73
CA GLN A 201 -9.63 -11.05 11.34
C GLN A 201 -10.39 -12.33 11.01
N ALA A 202 -9.73 -13.29 10.36
CA ALA A 202 -10.32 -14.56 9.98
C ALA A 202 -10.71 -15.39 11.21
N ILE A 203 -12.01 -15.66 11.36
CA ILE A 203 -12.53 -16.64 12.33
C ILE A 203 -12.51 -18.03 11.71
N SER A 204 -12.93 -18.12 10.45
CA SER A 204 -12.88 -19.34 9.66
C SER A 204 -12.74 -18.99 8.19
N ALA A 205 -11.56 -19.20 7.62
CA ALA A 205 -11.27 -18.98 6.20
C ALA A 205 -10.16 -19.97 5.77
N PRO A 206 -10.04 -20.30 4.48
CA PRO A 206 -8.84 -20.98 4.00
C PRO A 206 -7.62 -20.07 4.17
N ASP A 207 -6.44 -20.65 4.38
CA ASP A 207 -5.19 -19.88 4.50
C ASP A 207 -4.66 -19.41 3.15
N SER A 208 -5.02 -20.10 2.06
CA SER A 208 -4.47 -19.86 0.73
C SER A 208 -5.42 -20.30 -0.36
N ILE A 209 -5.17 -19.78 -1.55
CA ILE A 209 -5.79 -20.20 -2.80
C ILE A 209 -4.71 -20.50 -3.84
N THR A 210 -5.06 -21.27 -4.86
CA THR A 210 -4.16 -21.55 -5.99
C THR A 210 -4.71 -20.92 -7.26
N ILE A 211 -4.03 -19.90 -7.78
CA ILE A 211 -4.36 -19.23 -9.04
C ILE A 211 -3.55 -19.82 -10.21
N ASN A 212 -4.10 -19.70 -11.43
CA ASN A 212 -3.51 -20.25 -12.65
C ASN A 212 -3.15 -21.74 -12.59
N GLY A 213 -3.76 -22.49 -11.67
CA GLY A 213 -3.53 -23.92 -11.44
C GLY A 213 -2.19 -24.28 -10.78
N THR A 214 -1.28 -23.32 -10.54
CA THR A 214 0.07 -23.62 -10.04
C THR A 214 0.60 -22.65 -8.99
N ILE A 215 0.10 -21.42 -8.93
CA ILE A 215 0.63 -20.39 -8.04
C ILE A 215 -0.23 -20.34 -6.78
N THR A 216 0.33 -20.72 -5.64
CA THR A 216 -0.37 -20.62 -4.35
C THR A 216 -0.07 -19.26 -3.71
N ILE A 217 -1.13 -18.53 -3.37
CA ILE A 217 -1.05 -17.23 -2.68
C ILE A 217 -1.88 -17.26 -1.40
N PRO A 218 -1.55 -16.44 -0.39
CA PRO A 218 -2.38 -16.28 0.80
C PRO A 218 -3.80 -15.84 0.47
N ASN A 219 -4.78 -16.29 1.26
CA ASN A 219 -6.17 -15.83 1.14
C ASN A 219 -6.37 -14.51 1.89
N VAL A 220 -6.17 -13.39 1.20
CA VAL A 220 -6.19 -12.07 1.84
C VAL A 220 -7.62 -11.56 1.97
N ALA A 221 -7.95 -11.05 3.17
CA ALA A 221 -9.18 -10.31 3.42
C ALA A 221 -9.00 -8.85 3.01
N VAL A 222 -9.95 -8.33 2.25
CA VAL A 222 -9.91 -6.97 1.70
C VAL A 222 -11.34 -6.52 1.41
N PRO A 223 -11.72 -5.27 1.75
CA PRO A 223 -13.07 -4.79 1.47
C PRO A 223 -13.33 -4.60 -0.03
N ASP A 224 -14.48 -5.04 -0.53
CA ASP A 224 -14.91 -4.80 -1.93
C ASP A 224 -15.97 -3.70 -2.02
N LYS A 225 -15.95 -2.98 -3.14
CA LYS A 225 -16.85 -1.86 -3.51
C LYS A 225 -17.05 -0.84 -2.38
N LEU A 226 -15.97 -0.34 -1.78
CA LEU A 226 -16.06 0.74 -0.80
C LEU A 226 -16.66 1.98 -1.46
N ARG A 227 -17.75 2.51 -0.90
CA ARG A 227 -18.47 3.69 -1.39
C ARG A 227 -18.61 4.74 -0.31
N ASP A 228 -18.50 5.99 -0.73
CA ASP A 228 -18.78 7.15 0.12
C ASP A 228 -20.29 7.44 0.22
N PRO A 229 -20.71 8.41 1.06
CA PRO A 229 -22.12 8.75 1.27
C PRO A 229 -22.84 9.30 0.03
N LEU A 230 -22.09 9.71 -1.01
CA LEU A 230 -22.64 10.15 -2.29
C LEU A 230 -22.80 8.98 -3.29
N GLY A 231 -22.41 7.76 -2.89
CA GLY A 231 -22.42 6.56 -3.74
C GLY A 231 -21.21 6.45 -4.67
N THR A 232 -20.22 7.34 -4.53
CA THR A 232 -18.99 7.32 -5.30
C THR A 232 -18.20 6.06 -4.94
N LEU A 233 -17.76 5.30 -5.95
CA LEU A 233 -16.86 4.17 -5.75
C LEU A 233 -15.47 4.69 -5.39
N ILE A 234 -14.98 4.28 -4.21
CA ILE A 234 -13.69 4.71 -3.63
C ILE A 234 -12.63 3.66 -3.86
N TYR A 235 -12.99 2.39 -3.67
CA TYR A 235 -12.11 1.25 -3.87
C TYR A 235 -12.90 0.10 -4.51
N ASP A 236 -12.22 -0.61 -5.39
CA ASP A 236 -12.70 -1.80 -6.08
C ASP A 236 -11.55 -2.80 -6.10
N ASP A 237 -11.73 -3.96 -5.47
CA ASP A 237 -10.69 -4.99 -5.38
C ASP A 237 -10.48 -5.74 -6.71
N ASN A 238 -11.39 -5.53 -7.67
CA ASN A 238 -11.30 -6.08 -9.01
C ASN A 238 -11.11 -4.97 -10.06
N PRO A 239 -10.00 -4.21 -10.00
CA PRO A 239 -9.74 -3.13 -10.95
C PRO A 239 -9.43 -3.68 -12.36
N PRO A 240 -9.47 -2.84 -13.41
CA PRO A 240 -9.10 -3.24 -14.76
C PRO A 240 -7.70 -3.88 -14.80
N SER A 241 -7.58 -5.04 -15.46
CA SER A 241 -6.30 -5.76 -15.62
C SER A 241 -5.59 -5.34 -16.92
N PRO A 242 -4.26 -5.11 -16.90
CA PRO A 242 -3.35 -5.18 -15.75
C PRO A 242 -3.41 -3.93 -14.85
N PRO A 243 -3.10 -4.07 -13.54
CA PRO A 243 -2.93 -2.90 -12.67
C PRO A 243 -1.81 -1.99 -13.20
N PRO A 244 -1.88 -0.67 -12.95
CA PRO A 244 -0.81 0.24 -13.36
C PRO A 244 0.46 -0.04 -12.55
N ALA A 245 1.61 0.04 -13.22
CA ALA A 245 2.93 -0.02 -12.57
C ALA A 245 3.16 1.13 -11.58
N ASP A 246 2.50 2.26 -11.82
CA ASP A 246 2.50 3.45 -10.97
C ASP A 246 1.10 3.66 -10.38
N PRO A 247 0.86 3.25 -9.12
CA PRO A 247 -0.45 3.35 -8.49
C PRO A 247 -0.75 4.77 -7.95
N SER A 248 0.13 5.76 -8.15
CA SER A 248 -0.08 7.12 -7.62
C SER A 248 -1.30 7.87 -8.20
N GLY A 249 -1.88 7.35 -9.28
CA GLY A 249 -3.14 7.83 -9.85
C GLY A 249 -4.41 7.20 -9.25
N GLU A 250 -4.28 6.15 -8.44
CA GLU A 250 -5.42 5.41 -7.90
C GLU A 250 -6.02 6.09 -6.66
N LEU A 251 -7.34 5.96 -6.46
CA LEU A 251 -8.00 6.51 -5.28
C LEU A 251 -7.64 5.77 -3.99
N VAL A 252 -7.31 4.49 -4.06
CA VAL A 252 -6.81 3.71 -2.93
C VAL A 252 -5.87 2.65 -3.50
N PHE A 253 -4.78 2.36 -2.79
CA PHE A 253 -3.90 1.26 -3.12
C PHE A 253 -3.92 0.22 -1.99
N PHE A 254 -3.89 -1.06 -2.31
CA PHE A 254 -3.84 -2.11 -1.31
C PHE A 254 -2.97 -3.24 -1.82
N ALA A 255 -1.96 -3.58 -1.03
CA ALA A 255 -1.09 -4.73 -1.25
C ALA A 255 -0.74 -5.31 0.12
N SER A 256 -1.40 -6.40 0.48
CA SER A 256 -1.14 -7.20 1.67
C SER A 256 -1.06 -8.67 1.28
N SER A 257 -0.37 -9.46 2.09
CA SER A 257 -0.22 -10.90 1.95
C SER A 257 -0.80 -11.68 3.13
N SER A 258 -1.58 -11.03 4.01
CA SER A 258 -2.06 -11.68 5.24
C SER A 258 -3.29 -12.58 5.02
N PRO A 259 -3.22 -13.87 5.39
CA PRO A 259 -4.40 -14.74 5.33
C PRO A 259 -5.30 -14.72 6.57
N VAL A 260 -4.89 -14.04 7.66
CA VAL A 260 -5.64 -14.04 8.92
C VAL A 260 -6.03 -12.64 9.38
N THR A 261 -5.13 -11.66 9.32
CA THR A 261 -5.36 -10.33 9.88
C THR A 261 -4.88 -9.29 8.89
N SER A 262 -5.83 -8.68 8.21
CA SER A 262 -5.60 -7.62 7.23
C SER A 262 -6.10 -6.29 7.78
N ALA A 263 -5.42 -5.21 7.43
CA ALA A 263 -5.87 -3.86 7.69
C ALA A 263 -5.89 -3.04 6.41
N PHE A 264 -6.98 -2.35 6.17
CA PHE A 264 -7.17 -1.46 5.03
C PHE A 264 -7.35 -0.04 5.58
N THR A 265 -6.44 0.88 5.27
CA THR A 265 -6.46 2.25 5.81
C THR A 265 -6.50 3.28 4.69
N ILE A 266 -7.41 4.25 4.79
CA ILE A 266 -7.48 5.42 3.91
C ILE A 266 -7.43 6.71 4.72
N PRO A 267 -6.83 7.80 4.19
CA PRO A 267 -6.16 7.91 2.88
C PRO A 267 -4.76 7.25 2.84
N ASN A 268 -4.38 6.66 1.71
CA ASN A 268 -3.02 6.12 1.50
C ASN A 268 -2.45 6.36 0.08
N THR A 269 -3.11 7.18 -0.73
CA THR A 269 -2.65 7.56 -2.07
C THR A 269 -2.73 9.07 -2.25
N THR A 270 -2.02 9.59 -3.24
CA THR A 270 -2.05 11.03 -3.58
C THR A 270 -3.47 11.57 -3.78
N PRO A 271 -4.32 10.97 -4.64
CA PRO A 271 -5.65 11.50 -4.89
C PRO A 271 -6.54 11.42 -3.65
N MET A 272 -6.37 10.40 -2.80
CA MET A 272 -7.16 10.27 -1.59
C MET A 272 -6.77 11.29 -0.53
N LEU A 273 -5.47 11.50 -0.31
CA LEU A 273 -4.97 12.53 0.60
C LEU A 273 -5.50 13.93 0.22
N GLN A 274 -5.57 14.21 -1.08
CA GLN A 274 -6.12 15.47 -1.60
C GLN A 274 -7.63 15.55 -1.39
N ARG A 275 -8.36 14.46 -1.68
CA ARG A 275 -9.80 14.37 -1.48
C ARG A 275 -10.19 14.54 -0.01
N THR A 276 -9.36 14.01 0.90
CA THR A 276 -9.62 14.01 2.35
C THR A 276 -8.82 15.07 3.09
N ALA A 277 -8.31 16.10 2.41
CA ALA A 277 -7.58 17.20 3.03
C ALA A 277 -8.40 17.93 4.11
N GLN A 278 -9.74 17.88 4.04
CA GLN A 278 -10.66 18.39 5.07
C GLN A 278 -11.34 17.29 5.91
N GLY A 279 -10.83 16.07 5.84
CA GLY A 279 -11.44 14.86 6.39
C GLY A 279 -12.27 14.10 5.37
N LEU A 280 -12.68 12.89 5.75
CA LEU A 280 -13.61 12.05 5.00
C LEU A 280 -15.00 12.70 4.95
N SER A 281 -15.71 12.48 3.83
CA SER A 281 -17.11 12.90 3.68
C SER A 281 -17.97 12.32 4.81
N PRO A 282 -18.69 13.14 5.59
CA PRO A 282 -19.54 12.64 6.66
C PRO A 282 -20.77 11.93 6.11
N GLY A 283 -21.24 10.91 6.83
CA GLY A 283 -22.42 10.12 6.51
C GLY A 283 -22.11 8.63 6.35
N ILE A 284 -23.02 7.91 5.70
CA ILE A 284 -22.94 6.45 5.60
C ILE A 284 -21.98 6.03 4.49
N TRP A 285 -20.87 5.40 4.89
CA TRP A 285 -19.97 4.66 4.00
C TRP A 285 -20.39 3.20 3.94
N GLN A 286 -20.17 2.54 2.81
CA GLN A 286 -20.58 1.14 2.61
C GLN A 286 -19.49 0.34 1.90
N PHE A 287 -19.32 -0.92 2.29
CA PHE A 287 -18.47 -1.89 1.59
C PHE A 287 -19.04 -3.29 1.75
N ARG A 288 -18.43 -4.28 1.07
CA ARG A 288 -18.69 -5.70 1.28
C ARG A 288 -17.44 -6.37 1.83
N VAL A 289 -17.63 -7.24 2.81
CA VAL A 289 -16.55 -8.13 3.29
C VAL A 289 -16.15 -9.03 2.13
N ASN A 290 -14.87 -9.13 1.81
CA ASN A 290 -14.38 -9.91 0.69
C ASN A 290 -13.04 -10.58 1.03
N ASP A 291 -12.74 -11.68 0.35
CA ASP A 291 -11.45 -12.37 0.42
C ASP A 291 -11.12 -13.01 -0.94
N PHE A 292 -9.84 -13.28 -1.19
CA PHE A 292 -9.43 -13.90 -2.45
C PHE A 292 -10.06 -15.28 -2.69
N ALA A 293 -10.42 -16.03 -1.64
CA ALA A 293 -11.13 -17.29 -1.75
C ALA A 293 -12.56 -17.12 -2.29
N PHE A 294 -13.26 -16.05 -1.93
CA PHE A 294 -14.55 -15.74 -2.49
C PHE A 294 -14.43 -15.39 -3.98
N GLU A 295 -13.43 -14.59 -4.35
CA GLU A 295 -13.16 -14.24 -5.75
C GLU A 295 -12.77 -15.44 -6.61
N CYS A 296 -12.00 -16.35 -6.02
CA CYS A 296 -11.55 -17.59 -6.64
C CYS A 296 -12.72 -18.44 -7.18
N LEU A 297 -13.92 -18.33 -6.59
CA LEU A 297 -15.12 -19.01 -7.09
C LEU A 297 -15.54 -18.55 -8.50
N GLY A 298 -15.26 -17.29 -8.85
CA GLY A 298 -15.54 -16.71 -10.16
C GLY A 298 -14.39 -16.80 -11.16
N ALA A 299 -13.19 -17.18 -10.71
CA ALA A 299 -11.98 -17.16 -11.52
C ALA A 299 -11.72 -18.51 -12.22
N SER A 300 -11.41 -18.46 -13.53
CA SER A 300 -10.96 -19.64 -14.26
C SER A 300 -9.57 -20.08 -13.78
N ASN A 301 -9.34 -21.38 -13.62
CA ASN A 301 -8.07 -21.96 -13.12
C ASN A 301 -7.70 -21.52 -11.70
N CYS A 302 -8.70 -21.26 -10.85
CA CYS A 302 -8.49 -21.04 -9.43
C CYS A 302 -9.00 -22.23 -8.60
N ALA A 303 -8.27 -22.59 -7.55
CA ALA A 303 -8.63 -23.65 -6.60
C ALA A 303 -8.53 -23.13 -5.16
N GLY A 304 -9.30 -23.72 -4.24
CA GLY A 304 -9.39 -23.28 -2.84
C GLY A 304 -10.46 -22.22 -2.58
N GLY A 305 -11.31 -21.91 -3.57
CA GLY A 305 -12.37 -20.92 -3.41
C GLY A 305 -13.44 -21.31 -2.37
N SER A 306 -13.98 -20.30 -1.67
CA SER A 306 -14.91 -20.46 -0.56
C SER A 306 -15.87 -19.28 -0.47
N ASN A 307 -17.16 -19.55 -0.22
CA ASN A 307 -18.13 -18.53 0.20
C ASN A 307 -18.53 -18.69 1.68
N ALA A 308 -17.83 -19.56 2.40
CA ALA A 308 -18.09 -19.88 3.79
C ALA A 308 -17.23 -19.07 4.75
N SER A 309 -16.28 -18.27 4.24
CA SER A 309 -15.35 -17.49 5.05
C SER A 309 -16.09 -16.54 6.01
N ARG A 310 -15.54 -16.39 7.21
CA ARG A 310 -16.08 -15.54 8.29
C ARG A 310 -14.98 -14.69 8.89
N TYR A 311 -15.25 -13.40 9.03
CA TYR A 311 -14.32 -12.42 9.54
C TYR A 311 -14.92 -11.67 10.72
N ASP A 312 -14.13 -11.44 11.76
CA ASP A 312 -14.39 -10.38 12.74
C ASP A 312 -13.95 -9.06 12.12
N VAL A 313 -14.91 -8.20 11.80
CA VAL A 313 -14.70 -6.92 11.12
C VAL A 313 -14.80 -5.81 12.14
N THR A 314 -13.71 -5.05 12.29
CA THR A 314 -13.65 -3.87 13.13
C THR A 314 -13.33 -2.64 12.29
N VAL A 315 -14.07 -1.55 12.47
CA VAL A 315 -13.79 -0.27 11.79
C VAL A 315 -13.37 0.79 12.79
N LEU A 316 -12.14 1.28 12.62
CA LEU A 316 -11.56 2.37 13.40
C LEU A 316 -11.72 3.69 12.64
N LEU A 317 -12.19 4.72 13.32
CA LEU A 317 -12.24 6.08 12.79
C LEU A 317 -11.31 6.96 13.61
N LYS A 318 -10.35 7.59 12.94
CA LYS A 318 -9.51 8.59 13.58
C LYS A 318 -10.17 9.96 13.43
N PRO A 319 -10.54 10.65 14.53
CA PRO A 319 -11.00 12.02 14.42
C PRO A 319 -9.88 12.91 13.88
N SER A 320 -10.26 13.85 13.04
CA SER A 320 -9.44 14.97 12.62
C SER A 320 -9.21 15.87 13.83
N ALA A 321 -8.09 15.65 14.50
CA ALA A 321 -7.29 16.81 14.84
C ALA A 321 -6.60 17.20 13.53
N SER A 322 -6.77 18.44 13.08
CA SER A 322 -5.99 19.01 11.98
C SER A 322 -4.52 19.18 12.40
N ALA A 323 -3.91 18.15 12.96
CA ALA A 323 -2.63 18.26 13.59
C ALA A 323 -1.57 17.91 12.56
N ALA A 324 -0.80 18.95 12.22
CA ALA A 324 0.55 18.88 11.72
C ALA A 324 1.44 17.83 12.42
N SER A 325 1.01 17.30 13.57
CA SER A 325 1.72 16.34 14.39
C SER A 325 0.80 15.31 15.06
N GLY A 326 1.34 14.16 15.45
CA GLY A 326 0.67 13.17 16.30
C GLY A 326 1.64 12.52 17.28
N SER A 327 1.12 11.66 18.15
CA SER A 327 1.93 10.89 19.10
C SER A 327 1.82 9.39 18.85
N LEU A 328 2.92 8.67 19.02
CA LEU A 328 2.97 7.21 18.84
C LEU A 328 3.62 6.55 20.05
N ASP A 329 2.95 5.54 20.61
CA ASP A 329 3.56 4.62 21.55
C ASP A 329 4.22 3.48 20.78
N VAL A 330 5.37 3.02 21.29
CA VAL A 330 6.18 1.95 20.69
C VAL A 330 6.51 0.92 21.74
N ALA A 331 6.54 -0.35 21.37
CA ALA A 331 7.04 -1.42 22.21
C ALA A 331 8.13 -2.22 21.50
N PHE A 332 9.15 -2.64 22.26
CA PHE A 332 10.23 -3.50 21.80
C PHE A 332 10.19 -4.83 22.56
N TYR A 333 10.19 -5.94 21.83
CA TYR A 333 10.25 -7.30 22.38
C TYR A 333 11.64 -7.86 22.13
N LEU A 334 12.36 -8.19 23.19
CA LEU A 334 13.74 -8.63 23.14
C LEU A 334 13.78 -10.14 22.91
N VAL A 335 14.01 -10.56 21.66
CA VAL A 335 14.02 -11.98 21.26
C VAL A 335 15.43 -12.50 21.03
N GLY A 336 16.26 -11.71 20.34
CA GLY A 336 17.63 -12.07 19.98
C GLY A 336 18.76 -11.33 20.70
N PRO A 337 18.69 -10.01 20.98
CA PRO A 337 19.83 -9.31 21.55
C PRO A 337 20.13 -9.81 22.96
N ALA A 338 21.40 -9.84 23.33
CA ALA A 338 21.85 -10.12 24.69
C ALA A 338 21.61 -8.90 25.62
N LEU A 339 20.34 -8.50 25.74
CA LEU A 339 19.86 -7.33 26.47
C LEU A 339 18.60 -7.75 27.23
N LEU A 340 18.48 -7.32 28.49
CA LEU A 340 17.26 -7.47 29.27
C LEU A 340 16.46 -6.17 29.27
N ALA A 341 15.14 -6.26 29.32
CA ALA A 341 14.24 -5.11 29.28
C ALA A 341 14.55 -4.10 30.40
N ARG A 342 14.90 -4.59 31.60
CA ARG A 342 15.29 -3.75 32.74
C ARG A 342 16.52 -2.87 32.49
N ASP A 343 17.42 -3.31 31.61
CA ASP A 343 18.69 -2.63 31.33
C ASP A 343 18.55 -1.65 30.15
N ALA A 344 17.57 -1.89 29.26
CA ALA A 344 17.34 -1.12 28.05
C ALA A 344 17.22 0.41 28.26
N PRO A 345 16.51 0.94 29.29
CA PRO A 345 16.46 2.40 29.51
C PRO A 345 17.82 3.04 29.79
N SER A 346 18.78 2.26 30.29
CA SER A 346 20.12 2.74 30.64
C SER A 346 21.17 2.48 29.55
N ASP A 347 20.92 1.52 28.67
CA ASP A 347 21.84 1.06 27.64
C ASP A 347 22.17 2.16 26.60
N PRO A 348 23.46 2.39 26.29
CA PRO A 348 23.86 3.45 25.36
C PRO A 348 23.44 3.19 23.91
N GLY A 349 23.43 1.93 23.47
CA GLY A 349 22.99 1.56 22.13
C GLY A 349 21.49 1.79 21.98
N VAL A 350 20.70 1.35 22.96
CA VAL A 350 19.24 1.60 23.00
C VAL A 350 18.92 3.09 23.03
N LYS A 351 19.63 3.88 23.84
CA LYS A 351 19.44 5.35 23.86
C LYS A 351 19.68 5.98 22.50
N ARG A 352 20.75 5.59 21.80
CA ARG A 352 21.03 6.08 20.45
C ARG A 352 19.96 5.62 19.46
N MET A 353 19.59 4.34 19.49
CA MET A 353 18.55 3.77 18.63
C MET A 353 17.22 4.51 18.77
N ILE A 354 16.75 4.73 20.00
CA ILE A 354 15.49 5.44 20.27
C ILE A 354 15.57 6.90 19.84
N ALA A 355 16.70 7.58 20.09
CA ALA A 355 16.87 8.96 19.67
C ALA A 355 16.82 9.10 18.15
N THR A 356 17.45 8.17 17.41
CA THR A 356 17.44 8.13 15.96
C THR A 356 16.03 7.82 15.41
N LEU A 357 15.35 6.79 15.94
CA LEU A 357 13.97 6.46 15.56
C LEU A 357 13.01 7.64 15.82
N ALA A 358 13.11 8.26 16.99
CA ALA A 358 12.31 9.44 17.33
C ALA A 358 12.59 10.62 16.40
N GLY A 359 13.85 10.81 15.98
CA GLY A 359 14.23 11.85 15.02
C GLY A 359 13.60 11.64 13.64
N ILE A 360 13.66 10.41 13.12
CA ILE A 360 13.05 10.04 11.83
C ILE A 360 11.54 10.27 11.89
N TYR A 361 10.85 9.76 12.91
CA TYR A 361 9.39 9.92 13.02
C TYR A 361 8.97 11.36 13.31
N ALA A 362 9.79 12.15 14.02
CA ALA A 362 9.53 13.57 14.18
C ALA A 362 9.52 14.32 12.84
N SER A 363 10.33 13.89 11.85
CA SER A 363 10.28 14.46 10.49
C SER A 363 8.92 14.19 9.81
N ALA A 364 8.27 13.07 10.13
CA ALA A 364 6.91 12.73 9.72
C ALA A 364 5.82 13.43 10.55
N GLY A 365 6.19 14.30 11.48
CA GLY A 365 5.24 14.91 12.41
C GLY A 365 4.85 14.02 13.59
N ILE A 366 5.52 12.89 13.83
CA ILE A 366 5.12 11.92 14.85
C ILE A 366 6.11 11.96 16.03
N CYS A 367 5.63 12.36 17.20
CA CYS A 367 6.41 12.32 18.42
C CYS A 367 6.25 10.98 19.14
N LEU A 368 7.34 10.26 19.37
CA LEU A 368 7.30 9.10 20.25
C LEU A 368 6.97 9.54 21.67
N ARG A 369 5.98 8.86 22.29
CA ARG A 369 5.53 9.18 23.65
C ARG A 369 6.05 8.16 24.65
N ASN A 370 5.50 6.94 24.67
CA ASN A 370 5.97 5.85 25.52
C ASN A 370 6.73 4.83 24.69
N VAL A 371 7.90 4.42 25.16
CA VAL A 371 8.69 3.32 24.61
C VAL A 371 8.84 2.25 25.68
N THR A 372 8.21 1.09 25.49
CA THR A 372 8.24 -0.01 26.47
C THR A 372 9.05 -1.19 25.97
N PHE A 373 9.99 -1.67 26.78
CA PHE A 373 10.73 -2.88 26.50
C PHE A 373 10.11 -4.07 27.24
N TYR A 374 9.97 -5.20 26.55
CA TYR A 374 9.49 -6.46 27.10
C TYR A 374 10.57 -7.54 26.91
N ASP A 375 10.85 -8.27 27.98
CA ASP A 375 11.47 -9.58 27.86
C ASP A 375 10.43 -10.55 27.29
N VAL A 376 10.86 -11.53 26.50
CA VAL A 376 10.01 -12.66 26.10
C VAL A 376 10.36 -13.90 26.94
N PRO A 377 9.48 -14.92 27.02
CA PRO A 377 9.84 -16.16 27.68
C PRO A 377 11.09 -16.80 27.06
N SER A 378 11.94 -17.45 27.85
CA SER A 378 13.20 -18.05 27.36
C SER A 378 13.01 -19.07 26.23
N TRP A 379 11.86 -19.75 26.19
CA TRP A 379 11.53 -20.65 25.07
C TRP A 379 11.32 -19.89 23.76
N ALA A 380 10.83 -18.65 23.81
CA ALA A 380 10.59 -17.82 22.64
C ALA A 380 11.92 -17.25 22.10
N GLU A 381 12.84 -16.82 22.97
CA GLU A 381 14.20 -16.44 22.56
C GLU A 381 14.89 -17.58 21.80
N THR A 382 14.77 -18.81 22.32
CA THR A 382 15.35 -20.00 21.69
C THR A 382 14.66 -20.37 20.38
N ALA A 383 13.33 -20.24 20.32
CA ALA A 383 12.54 -20.62 19.15
C ALA A 383 12.63 -19.61 18.00
N PHE A 384 12.76 -18.32 18.31
CA PHE A 384 12.59 -17.22 17.35
C PHE A 384 13.86 -16.36 17.19
N GLY A 385 14.98 -16.75 17.80
CA GLY A 385 16.24 -16.00 17.71
C GLY A 385 16.85 -15.96 16.29
N VAL A 386 16.55 -16.96 15.45
CA VAL A 386 16.92 -17.03 14.02
C VAL A 386 15.73 -17.58 13.25
N MET A 387 15.20 -16.82 12.28
CA MET A 387 13.99 -17.20 11.53
C MET A 387 14.16 -17.02 10.03
N ASN A 388 13.39 -17.81 9.27
CA ASN A 388 13.26 -17.67 7.83
C ASN A 388 12.16 -16.65 7.50
N ALA A 389 12.53 -15.56 6.84
CA ALA A 389 11.62 -14.50 6.42
C ALA A 389 10.67 -14.94 5.29
N ASP A 390 10.98 -16.02 4.56
CA ASP A 390 10.11 -16.52 3.49
C ASP A 390 8.93 -17.37 3.99
N ASP A 391 8.95 -17.81 5.26
CA ASP A 391 7.88 -18.63 5.81
C ASP A 391 6.68 -17.75 6.20
N ALA A 392 5.92 -17.33 5.20
CA ALA A 392 4.67 -16.58 5.33
C ALA A 392 3.46 -17.45 5.74
N SER A 393 3.71 -18.65 6.28
CA SER A 393 2.65 -19.48 6.84
C SER A 393 2.16 -18.87 8.15
N PRO A 394 0.84 -18.86 8.41
CA PRO A 394 0.29 -18.46 9.71
C PRO A 394 0.86 -19.21 10.93
N CYS A 395 1.51 -20.34 10.70
CA CYS A 395 2.13 -21.18 11.73
C CYS A 395 3.66 -21.13 11.70
N GLY A 396 4.26 -20.34 10.80
CA GLY A 396 5.68 -20.08 10.72
C GLY A 396 6.19 -19.33 11.95
N ASP A 397 7.50 -19.39 12.17
CA ASP A 397 8.10 -18.84 13.38
C ASP A 397 7.93 -17.31 13.48
N LEU A 398 7.96 -16.58 12.36
CA LEU A 398 7.74 -15.13 12.30
C LEU A 398 6.34 -14.75 12.79
N ASP A 399 5.30 -15.31 12.17
CA ASP A 399 3.90 -15.10 12.51
C ASP A 399 3.59 -15.50 13.96
N GLN A 400 4.18 -16.61 14.42
CA GLN A 400 4.00 -17.07 15.80
C GLN A 400 4.75 -16.21 16.82
N MET A 401 5.84 -15.55 16.43
CA MET A 401 6.55 -14.57 17.25
C MET A 401 5.72 -13.28 17.41
N PHE A 402 5.11 -12.77 16.35
CA PHE A 402 4.29 -11.54 16.40
C PHE A 402 3.14 -11.65 17.41
N ARG A 403 2.63 -12.86 17.65
CA ARG A 403 1.61 -13.13 18.68
C ARG A 403 2.05 -12.85 20.11
N LEU A 404 3.35 -12.70 20.37
CA LEU A 404 3.84 -12.34 21.70
C LEU A 404 3.57 -10.87 22.04
N SER A 405 3.21 -10.04 21.05
CA SER A 405 2.90 -8.63 21.27
C SER A 405 1.69 -8.46 22.18
N VAL A 406 1.83 -7.65 23.23
CA VAL A 406 0.72 -7.42 24.16
C VAL A 406 -0.35 -6.54 23.49
N PRO A 407 -1.66 -6.72 23.75
CA PRO A 407 -2.68 -5.83 23.21
C PRO A 407 -2.44 -4.37 23.58
N GLY A 408 -2.63 -3.45 22.63
CA GLY A 408 -2.53 -2.00 22.89
C GLY A 408 -2.39 -1.18 21.61
N ASN A 409 -2.69 0.12 21.70
CA ASN A 409 -2.55 1.05 20.59
C ASN A 409 -1.12 1.58 20.47
N LYS A 410 -0.24 0.76 19.91
CA LYS A 410 1.20 1.02 19.76
C LYS A 410 1.75 0.29 18.54
N LEU A 411 2.92 0.72 18.08
CA LEU A 411 3.72 -0.01 17.11
C LEU A 411 4.65 -1.00 17.84
N ASP A 412 4.61 -2.26 17.43
CA ASP A 412 5.33 -3.36 18.09
C ASP A 412 6.55 -3.79 17.26
N PHE A 413 7.75 -3.74 17.84
CA PHE A 413 9.01 -4.18 17.21
C PHE A 413 9.60 -5.38 17.92
N PHE A 414 9.98 -6.40 17.18
CA PHE A 414 10.67 -7.59 17.67
C PHE A 414 12.14 -7.52 17.32
N LEU A 415 12.98 -7.31 18.32
CA LEU A 415 14.42 -7.26 18.14
C LEU A 415 14.97 -8.69 18.09
N VAL A 416 15.39 -9.12 16.91
CA VAL A 416 15.86 -10.49 16.63
C VAL A 416 17.35 -10.50 16.33
N GLY A 417 17.99 -11.67 16.42
CA GLY A 417 19.43 -11.81 16.21
C GLY A 417 19.80 -11.97 14.73
N SER A 418 18.93 -12.61 13.94
CA SER A 418 19.12 -12.79 12.50
C SER A 418 17.79 -13.15 11.82
N LEU A 419 17.61 -12.64 10.60
CA LEU A 419 16.56 -13.04 9.67
C LEU A 419 17.22 -13.49 8.37
N VAL A 420 16.80 -14.62 7.83
CA VAL A 420 17.35 -15.18 6.58
C VAL A 420 16.24 -15.35 5.54
N ALA A 421 16.51 -15.08 4.28
CA ALA A 421 15.64 -15.41 3.16
C ALA A 421 16.23 -16.58 2.36
N THR A 422 15.67 -17.77 2.53
CA THR A 422 16.00 -18.96 1.73
C THR A 422 15.78 -18.79 0.22
N SER A 423 14.76 -18.03 -0.19
CA SER A 423 14.44 -17.67 -1.56
C SER A 423 15.58 -16.88 -2.23
N GLN A 424 16.38 -16.19 -1.44
CA GLN A 424 17.55 -15.42 -1.85
C GLN A 424 18.87 -16.14 -1.52
N GLY A 425 18.85 -17.48 -1.46
CA GLY A 425 20.04 -18.28 -1.18
C GLY A 425 20.56 -18.16 0.26
N GLY A 426 19.70 -17.73 1.20
CA GLY A 426 20.05 -17.52 2.61
C GLY A 426 20.59 -16.12 2.91
N ALA A 427 20.30 -15.13 2.05
CA ALA A 427 20.67 -13.74 2.28
C ALA A 427 20.10 -13.23 3.61
N THR A 428 20.85 -12.37 4.30
CA THR A 428 20.39 -11.74 5.54
C THR A 428 19.37 -10.67 5.21
N VAL A 429 18.15 -10.86 5.71
CA VAL A 429 17.11 -9.85 5.73
C VAL A 429 17.35 -8.98 6.95
N VAL A 430 17.26 -7.66 6.80
CA VAL A 430 17.56 -6.73 7.88
C VAL A 430 16.33 -6.43 8.74
N GLY A 431 15.14 -6.43 8.14
CA GLY A 431 13.86 -6.29 8.82
C GLY A 431 12.74 -6.90 7.98
N ILE A 432 11.60 -7.18 8.62
CA ILE A 432 10.37 -7.59 7.96
C ILE A 432 9.17 -7.15 8.78
N ASP A 433 8.25 -6.42 8.16
CA ASP A 433 6.97 -6.08 8.73
C ASP A 433 5.99 -7.26 8.66
N GLY A 434 5.01 -7.33 9.57
CA GLY A 434 4.02 -8.40 9.58
C GLY A 434 2.98 -8.30 8.45
N THR A 435 2.49 -7.09 8.17
CA THR A 435 1.56 -6.80 7.07
C THR A 435 1.39 -5.29 6.85
N ILE A 436 1.14 -4.86 5.60
CA ILE A 436 1.05 -3.45 5.20
C ILE A 436 -0.41 -3.03 4.91
N PRO A 437 -0.93 -1.98 5.57
CA PRO A 437 -0.53 -1.51 6.90
C PRO A 437 -0.79 -2.57 7.97
N GLY A 438 -0.16 -2.41 9.12
CA GLY A 438 -0.35 -3.32 10.25
C GLY A 438 -1.69 -3.11 10.96
N PRO A 439 -2.20 -4.13 11.69
CA PRO A 439 -3.49 -4.08 12.38
C PRO A 439 -3.40 -3.20 13.62
N SER A 440 -3.49 -1.90 13.39
CA SER A 440 -3.30 -0.86 14.39
C SER A 440 -4.31 -0.96 15.52
N GLY A 441 -3.84 -0.97 16.76
CA GLY A 441 -4.69 -1.20 17.94
C GLY A 441 -4.89 -2.67 18.31
N PHE A 442 -4.37 -3.61 17.51
CA PHE A 442 -4.43 -5.04 17.77
C PHE A 442 -3.03 -5.57 18.04
N GLY A 443 -2.74 -5.90 19.29
CA GLY A 443 -1.52 -6.62 19.69
C GLY A 443 -1.85 -8.09 19.94
N GLY A 444 -0.96 -8.99 19.52
CA GLY A 444 -1.07 -10.43 19.74
C GLY A 444 -1.68 -11.20 18.57
N THR A 445 -1.93 -10.54 17.45
CA THR A 445 -2.29 -11.21 16.18
C THR A 445 -1.03 -11.80 15.54
N ILE A 446 -1.19 -12.54 14.45
CA ILE A 446 -0.05 -13.09 13.72
C ILE A 446 0.75 -12.04 12.93
N HIS A 447 0.26 -10.80 12.80
CA HIS A 447 0.97 -9.71 12.10
C HIS A 447 1.05 -8.43 12.94
N SER A 448 0.94 -8.56 14.26
CA SER A 448 1.03 -7.43 15.19
C SER A 448 2.49 -7.03 15.44
N GLY A 449 3.12 -6.41 14.44
CA GLY A 449 4.42 -5.77 14.58
C GLY A 449 5.36 -5.93 13.39
N ALA A 450 6.63 -5.63 13.63
CA ALA A 450 7.73 -5.79 12.69
C ALA A 450 8.94 -6.42 13.37
N ALA A 451 9.65 -7.31 12.69
CA ALA A 451 10.90 -7.90 13.15
C ALA A 451 12.09 -7.09 12.63
N VAL A 452 13.03 -6.77 13.52
CA VAL A 452 14.18 -5.91 13.25
C VAL A 452 15.43 -6.62 13.71
N ASN A 453 16.39 -6.80 12.81
CA ASN A 453 17.68 -7.36 13.18
C ASN A 453 18.44 -6.37 14.08
N ALA A 454 18.71 -6.80 15.32
CA ALA A 454 19.35 -6.00 16.36
C ALA A 454 20.80 -6.41 16.63
N ALA A 455 21.42 -7.22 15.77
CA ALA A 455 22.80 -7.69 15.95
C ALA A 455 23.82 -6.54 16.09
N ASP A 456 23.58 -5.43 15.39
CA ASP A 456 24.47 -4.26 15.40
C ASP A 456 24.21 -3.29 16.56
N LEU A 457 23.17 -3.52 17.39
CA LEU A 457 22.81 -2.61 18.49
C LEU A 457 23.97 -2.30 19.47
N PRO A 458 24.86 -3.26 19.83
CA PRO A 458 26.00 -2.97 20.71
C PRO A 458 27.12 -2.12 20.07
N SER A 459 27.12 -1.96 18.74
CA SER A 459 28.21 -1.33 17.96
C SER A 459 28.15 0.20 18.00
N VAL A 460 28.43 0.78 19.17
CA VAL A 460 28.27 2.23 19.45
C VAL A 460 29.46 3.11 19.07
N ALA A 461 30.62 2.52 18.72
CA ALA A 461 31.87 3.27 18.55
C ALA A 461 31.81 4.34 17.44
N GLY A 462 31.03 4.12 16.37
CA GLY A 462 30.84 5.07 15.27
C GLY A 462 29.78 6.16 15.53
N CYS A 463 29.02 6.08 16.63
CA CYS A 463 27.84 6.90 16.88
C CYS A 463 28.17 8.30 17.45
N THR A 464 28.94 9.10 16.73
CA THR A 464 29.50 10.37 17.23
C THR A 464 28.88 11.63 16.62
N GLY A 465 27.92 11.49 15.69
CA GLY A 465 27.38 12.62 14.92
C GLY A 465 25.90 12.45 14.50
N PRO A 466 25.51 12.97 13.33
CA PRO A 466 24.17 12.77 12.77
C PRO A 466 23.92 11.28 12.46
N LEU A 467 22.77 10.96 11.88
CA LEU A 467 22.44 9.61 11.42
C LEU A 467 23.60 9.03 10.58
N ASP A 468 24.10 7.86 10.96
CA ASP A 468 25.10 7.08 10.21
C ASP A 468 24.74 5.59 10.21
N VAL A 469 23.98 5.16 9.20
CA VAL A 469 23.54 3.76 9.04
C VAL A 469 24.66 2.79 8.64
N VAL A 470 25.85 3.31 8.30
CA VAL A 470 26.99 2.51 7.84
C VAL A 470 27.89 2.16 9.02
N HIS A 471 28.18 3.12 9.89
CA HIS A 471 29.17 2.97 10.97
C HIS A 471 28.59 3.03 12.38
N CYS A 472 27.35 3.50 12.57
CA CYS A 472 26.67 3.46 13.86
C CYS A 472 25.64 2.33 13.88
N GLY A 473 25.93 1.27 14.63
CA GLY A 473 25.05 0.10 14.70
C GLY A 473 23.64 0.40 15.23
N PRO A 474 23.48 1.13 16.35
CA PRO A 474 22.17 1.62 16.79
C PRO A 474 21.40 2.44 15.75
N ASP A 475 22.07 3.24 14.92
CA ASP A 475 21.41 4.02 13.86
C ASP A 475 20.88 3.12 12.77
N ARG A 476 21.66 2.10 12.38
CA ARG A 476 21.20 1.06 11.45
C ARG A 476 19.97 0.35 11.98
N VAL A 477 19.99 -0.11 13.24
CA VAL A 477 18.82 -0.79 13.86
C VAL A 477 17.61 0.14 13.91
N ALA A 478 17.82 1.42 14.25
CA ALA A 478 16.77 2.43 14.27
C ALA A 478 16.19 2.72 12.88
N TYR A 479 17.04 2.77 11.85
CA TYR A 479 16.62 2.98 10.46
C TYR A 479 15.77 1.82 9.97
N ILE A 480 16.23 0.58 10.18
CA ILE A 480 15.47 -0.62 9.82
C ILE A 480 14.12 -0.60 10.55
N GLY A 481 14.11 -0.36 11.87
CA GLY A 481 12.85 -0.24 12.61
C GLY A 481 11.96 0.90 12.09
N ALA A 482 12.53 2.03 11.71
CA ALA A 482 11.78 3.13 11.13
C ALA A 482 11.14 2.75 9.78
N HIS A 483 11.87 2.03 8.93
CA HIS A 483 11.42 1.51 7.63
C HIS A 483 10.28 0.50 7.80
N GLU A 484 10.47 -0.56 8.59
CA GLU A 484 9.42 -1.56 8.83
C GLU A 484 8.21 -0.95 9.55
N GLY A 485 8.45 0.00 10.45
CA GLY A 485 7.37 0.75 11.07
C GLY A 485 6.67 1.70 10.09
N GLY A 486 7.35 2.19 9.05
CA GLY A 486 6.75 2.90 7.93
C GLY A 486 5.77 2.03 7.16
N HIS A 487 6.17 0.80 6.85
CA HIS A 487 5.28 -0.23 6.28
C HIS A 487 4.06 -0.48 7.18
N TRP A 488 4.29 -0.73 8.46
CA TRP A 488 3.19 -0.91 9.42
C TRP A 488 2.25 0.30 9.48
N LEU A 489 2.79 1.52 9.33
CA LEU A 489 2.03 2.77 9.27
C LEU A 489 1.40 3.06 7.90
N GLY A 490 1.60 2.20 6.89
CA GLY A 490 0.92 2.22 5.60
C GLY A 490 1.73 2.72 4.41
N LEU A 491 3.06 2.78 4.53
CA LEU A 491 3.95 3.13 3.43
C LEU A 491 4.38 1.90 2.62
N TYR A 492 4.73 2.12 1.36
CA TYR A 492 5.26 1.12 0.44
C TYR A 492 6.64 1.56 -0.04
N HIS A 493 7.39 0.64 -0.68
CA HIS A 493 8.66 1.03 -1.25
C HIS A 493 8.49 2.09 -2.33
N THR A 494 9.27 3.17 -2.27
CA THR A 494 9.26 4.23 -3.31
C THR A 494 9.59 3.68 -4.69
N THR A 495 10.46 2.67 -4.74
CA THR A 495 10.78 1.89 -5.92
C THR A 495 11.18 0.49 -5.47
N GLU A 496 10.56 -0.54 -6.04
CA GLU A 496 10.88 -1.94 -5.78
C GLU A 496 12.19 -2.36 -6.46
N LEU A 497 12.71 -3.54 -6.08
CA LEU A 497 13.96 -4.15 -6.56
C LEU A 497 14.20 -3.97 -8.07
N ALA A 498 13.19 -4.24 -8.90
CA ALA A 498 13.30 -4.25 -10.36
C ALA A 498 13.24 -2.84 -10.99
N GLY A 499 12.89 -1.80 -10.22
CA GLY A 499 12.68 -0.46 -10.77
C GLY A 499 11.48 -0.34 -11.69
N GLU A 500 10.44 -1.16 -11.45
CA GLU A 500 9.24 -1.27 -12.29
C GLU A 500 7.96 -0.96 -11.51
N ASP A 501 7.94 -1.24 -10.22
CA ASP A 501 6.81 -0.96 -9.32
C ASP A 501 7.18 0.20 -8.38
N PHE A 502 6.21 1.09 -8.14
CA PHE A 502 6.38 2.32 -7.36
C PHE A 502 5.31 2.47 -6.30
N ASP A 503 5.56 3.31 -5.29
CA ASP A 503 4.57 3.62 -4.25
C ASP A 503 3.39 4.45 -4.79
N PRO A 504 2.24 4.48 -4.08
CA PRO A 504 1.05 5.17 -4.54
C PRO A 504 1.05 6.69 -4.27
N LEU A 505 2.25 7.27 -4.08
CA LEU A 505 2.45 8.67 -3.76
C LEU A 505 3.16 9.36 -4.93
N ALA A 506 2.79 10.61 -5.20
CA ALA A 506 3.23 11.33 -6.39
C ALA A 506 4.30 12.36 -6.05
N ASP A 507 4.51 12.64 -4.76
CA ASP A 507 5.57 13.52 -4.27
C ASP A 507 6.88 12.77 -3.93
N THR A 508 6.87 11.44 -3.96
CA THR A 508 8.06 10.59 -3.88
C THR A 508 8.76 10.54 -5.24
N ALA A 509 10.09 10.58 -5.19
CA ALA A 509 10.90 10.46 -6.39
C ALA A 509 11.05 8.98 -6.79
N LYS A 510 11.00 8.71 -8.09
CA LYS A 510 11.03 7.36 -8.64
C LYS A 510 12.41 7.03 -9.19
N CYS A 511 12.75 5.73 -9.21
CA CYS A 511 13.98 5.24 -9.79
C CYS A 511 13.76 4.15 -10.86
N PRO A 512 13.19 4.47 -12.04
CA PRO A 512 12.90 3.46 -13.04
C PRO A 512 14.17 2.82 -13.59
N CYS A 513 14.20 1.49 -13.72
CA CYS A 513 15.40 0.77 -14.15
C CYS A 513 15.90 1.23 -15.53
N GLU A 514 14.99 1.39 -16.50
CA GLU A 514 15.33 1.75 -17.88
C GLU A 514 16.07 3.10 -17.99
N THR A 515 15.86 3.99 -17.02
CA THR A 515 16.44 5.33 -16.98
C THR A 515 17.58 5.46 -15.99
N CYS A 516 17.52 4.76 -14.86
CA CYS A 516 18.39 4.98 -13.71
C CYS A 516 19.47 3.92 -13.55
N ALA A 517 19.27 2.71 -14.07
CA ALA A 517 20.30 1.68 -14.03
C ALA A 517 21.54 2.10 -14.86
N PRO A 518 22.74 1.60 -14.52
CA PRO A 518 23.92 1.75 -15.36
C PRO A 518 23.63 1.36 -16.81
N VAL A 519 24.11 2.14 -17.78
CA VAL A 519 23.80 1.95 -19.21
C VAL A 519 24.07 0.51 -19.67
N THR A 520 25.11 -0.13 -19.13
CA THR A 520 25.50 -1.51 -19.43
C THR A 520 24.53 -2.57 -18.89
N GLN A 521 23.68 -2.21 -17.93
CA GLN A 521 22.76 -3.11 -17.24
C GLN A 521 21.30 -2.92 -17.69
N ARG A 522 20.96 -1.81 -18.37
CA ARG A 522 19.57 -1.51 -18.79
C ARG A 522 18.92 -2.56 -19.69
N ALA A 523 19.72 -3.37 -20.39
CA ALA A 523 19.21 -4.49 -21.19
C ALA A 523 18.49 -5.57 -20.34
N ASN A 524 18.68 -5.53 -19.03
CA ASN A 524 18.11 -6.46 -18.06
C ASN A 524 16.91 -5.89 -17.30
N CYS A 525 16.51 -4.65 -17.56
CA CYS A 525 15.25 -4.10 -17.04
C CYS A 525 14.06 -4.79 -17.74
N ASN A 526 12.94 -4.99 -17.04
CA ASN A 526 11.76 -5.70 -17.54
C ASN A 526 12.05 -7.16 -17.94
N ASN A 527 13.07 -7.78 -17.34
CA ASN A 527 13.38 -9.18 -17.61
C ASN A 527 12.51 -10.10 -16.74
N SER A 528 11.74 -10.97 -17.39
CA SER A 528 10.90 -11.95 -16.70
C SER A 528 11.68 -13.04 -15.94
N ASP A 529 13.00 -13.13 -16.16
CA ASP A 529 13.89 -13.96 -15.36
C ASP A 529 14.45 -13.13 -14.18
N PRO A 530 14.02 -13.42 -12.93
CA PRO A 530 14.48 -12.70 -11.75
C PRO A 530 15.99 -12.82 -11.53
N SER A 531 16.62 -13.90 -12.01
CA SER A 531 18.07 -14.10 -11.87
C SER A 531 18.90 -13.19 -12.77
N LEU A 532 18.26 -12.60 -13.79
CA LEU A 532 18.88 -11.69 -14.73
C LEU A 532 18.43 -10.24 -14.53
N THR A 533 17.48 -9.98 -13.63
CA THR A 533 16.94 -8.63 -13.37
C THR A 533 18.02 -7.75 -12.73
N THR A 534 18.13 -6.50 -13.18
CA THR A 534 19.05 -5.53 -12.57
C THR A 534 18.44 -4.95 -11.30
N PRO A 535 19.02 -5.17 -10.11
CA PRO A 535 18.54 -4.58 -8.88
C PRO A 535 18.87 -3.09 -8.84
N MET A 536 17.88 -2.26 -8.52
CA MET A 536 18.08 -0.83 -8.36
C MET A 536 18.68 -0.52 -6.99
N ASP A 537 19.83 0.13 -6.94
CA ASP A 537 20.50 0.50 -5.68
C ASP A 537 20.42 2.00 -5.38
N GLY A 538 20.71 2.36 -4.13
CA GLY A 538 20.66 3.75 -3.67
C GLY A 538 21.56 4.66 -4.52
N ALA A 539 22.76 4.19 -4.84
CA ALA A 539 23.72 4.92 -5.66
C ALA A 539 23.15 5.28 -7.04
N SER A 540 22.54 4.33 -7.75
CA SER A 540 21.87 4.56 -9.04
C SER A 540 20.70 5.53 -8.90
N CYS A 541 19.96 5.40 -7.79
CA CYS A 541 18.78 6.20 -7.49
C CYS A 541 19.08 7.60 -6.94
N THR A 542 20.34 7.91 -6.64
CA THR A 542 20.80 9.27 -6.30
C THR A 542 21.75 9.87 -7.34
N ALA A 543 22.02 9.14 -8.44
CA ALA A 543 23.07 9.51 -9.40
C ALA A 543 22.76 10.77 -10.23
N SER A 544 21.49 11.17 -10.35
CA SER A 544 21.09 12.31 -11.19
C SER A 544 19.77 12.91 -10.71
N THR A 545 19.41 14.10 -11.23
CA THR A 545 18.10 14.72 -10.95
C THR A 545 16.91 14.02 -11.62
N ALA A 546 17.16 13.07 -12.53
CA ALA A 546 16.12 12.27 -13.19
C ALA A 546 15.80 10.97 -12.43
N CYS A 547 16.57 10.66 -11.39
CA CYS A 547 16.42 9.49 -10.53
C CYS A 547 16.34 9.97 -9.09
N GLY A 548 15.53 9.32 -8.27
CA GLY A 548 15.44 9.69 -6.86
C GLY A 548 14.94 8.55 -6.01
N GLY A 549 14.79 8.82 -4.71
CA GLY A 549 14.24 7.88 -3.75
C GLY A 549 15.31 7.05 -3.03
N GLY A 550 16.56 7.00 -3.50
CA GLY A 550 17.63 6.23 -2.82
C GLY A 550 17.99 6.74 -1.41
N ASP A 551 17.65 8.00 -1.11
CA ASP A 551 17.80 8.63 0.21
C ASP A 551 16.59 8.47 1.13
N ASP A 552 15.45 8.10 0.55
CA ASP A 552 14.15 7.97 1.22
C ASP A 552 14.15 6.80 2.21
N LEU A 553 13.44 6.99 3.33
CA LEU A 553 13.29 5.95 4.34
C LEU A 553 12.76 4.65 3.74
N MET A 554 11.83 4.75 2.79
CA MET A 554 11.12 3.62 2.20
C MET A 554 11.79 3.10 0.93
N PHE A 555 13.06 3.41 0.66
CA PHE A 555 13.79 2.70 -0.37
C PHE A 555 14.12 1.27 0.06
N TRP A 556 13.92 0.29 -0.83
CA TRP A 556 13.96 -1.14 -0.49
C TRP A 556 15.33 -1.65 0.00
N VAL A 557 16.42 -0.94 -0.30
CA VAL A 557 17.78 -1.32 0.10
C VAL A 557 18.43 -0.24 0.97
N LEU A 558 18.98 -0.70 2.09
CA LEU A 558 19.78 0.13 2.99
C LEU A 558 21.20 0.32 2.45
N GLY A 559 21.61 1.58 2.26
CA GLY A 559 22.92 1.95 1.72
C GLY A 559 23.52 3.17 2.39
N ALA A 560 24.65 3.66 1.84
CA ALA A 560 25.29 4.89 2.33
C ALA A 560 24.47 6.14 1.98
N GLU A 561 23.61 6.02 0.96
CA GLU A 561 22.70 7.04 0.47
C GLU A 561 21.47 7.20 1.36
N SER A 562 21.16 6.23 2.20
CA SER A 562 19.96 6.19 3.05
C SER A 562 20.00 7.27 4.15
N LEU A 563 19.27 8.36 3.93
CA LEU A 563 19.20 9.49 4.85
C LEU A 563 17.94 9.47 5.74
N GLY A 564 16.98 8.58 5.43
CA GLY A 564 15.73 8.45 6.17
C GLY A 564 14.80 9.62 5.92
N THR A 565 14.88 10.21 4.72
CA THR A 565 13.99 11.29 4.29
C THR A 565 12.58 10.74 4.09
N LEU A 566 11.58 11.60 4.31
CA LEU A 566 10.18 11.28 4.09
C LEU A 566 9.51 12.44 3.34
N SER A 567 8.67 12.10 2.38
CA SER A 567 7.85 13.05 1.64
C SER A 567 6.70 13.62 2.49
N CYS A 568 6.04 14.67 1.99
CA CYS A 568 4.89 15.25 2.69
C CYS A 568 3.71 14.27 2.72
N GLU A 569 3.49 13.57 1.60
CA GLU A 569 2.41 12.59 1.46
C GLU A 569 2.69 11.34 2.29
N GLN A 570 3.93 10.81 2.30
CA GLN A 570 4.31 9.70 3.18
C GLN A 570 4.03 10.05 4.65
N SER A 571 4.48 11.23 5.07
CA SER A 571 4.24 11.73 6.42
C SER A 571 2.74 11.87 6.73
N ALA A 572 1.92 12.25 5.75
CA ALA A 572 0.48 12.35 5.91
C ALA A 572 -0.20 10.98 6.03
N VAL A 573 0.23 9.98 5.25
CA VAL A 573 -0.23 8.58 5.37
C VAL A 573 0.11 8.02 6.75
N MET A 574 1.35 8.18 7.21
CA MET A 574 1.76 7.70 8.53
C MET A 574 0.91 8.33 9.65
N ARG A 575 0.63 9.64 9.59
CA ARG A 575 -0.23 10.32 10.58
C ARG A 575 -1.71 9.95 10.47
N ALA A 576 -2.16 9.46 9.32
CA ALA A 576 -3.51 8.97 9.13
C ALA A 576 -3.74 7.61 9.80
N ASN A 577 -2.68 6.85 10.10
CA ASN A 577 -2.79 5.58 10.81
C ASN A 577 -3.43 5.78 12.22
N PRO A 578 -4.39 4.94 12.63
CA PRO A 578 -5.11 5.11 13.90
C PRO A 578 -4.25 4.87 15.16
N ALA A 579 -3.07 4.25 15.03
CA ALA A 579 -2.11 4.14 16.12
C ALA A 579 -1.52 5.50 16.52
N VAL A 580 -1.43 6.44 15.58
CA VAL A 580 -0.96 7.80 15.82
C VAL A 580 -2.11 8.60 16.42
N GLN A 581 -1.93 9.13 17.63
CA GLN A 581 -2.96 9.89 18.36
C GLN A 581 -2.75 11.40 18.25
#